data_AF-A0A5C2SEP5-F1
#
_entry.id   AF-A0A5C2SEP5-F1
#
_cell.length_a   1.000
_cell.length_b   1.000
_cell.length_c   1.000
_cell.angle_alpha   90.00
_cell.angle_beta   90.00
_cell.angle_gamma   90.00
#
_symmetry.space_group_name_H-M   'P 1'
#
loop_
_entity.id
_entity.type
_entity.pdbx_description
1 polymer ?
#
loop_
_entity_poly.entity_id
_entity_poly.type
_entity_poly.pdbx_seq_one_letter_code
_entity_poly.pdbx_strand_id
1 'polypeptide(L)'
;MTEVYYGRISDVPSQTTSGSLEVGFLDALEYRGKAYDNRDQNARTSSLAVKDVIQSFLQRLPYRSLGTRQNLELRREVTEEIVSWEAGLTSDIISQITDTACGIAECTYAHTSYYHQRFVALYTAYLTYVDDLGHKNVEIVGRFVQRFVRGELQPIPALRRLQELLATVHEYYPRVGADAIVSSTLDGITGMYIELTTKGYVVQPLAARYTYYLRLRTGIAAGYAHMNFTKEWARDVGYGYLQMLPELETVTIGFKFNDILSFYKETLAGETDNYVHMRANAENKSPFVVLQELVDENLESVRKIEKLGASQPRFLTEICHSFMMVRQPPLPHASHVDDLSHKDSDIVGEFVQRFVGGERQPVGPALAQLQSLLATAHDYFPRVGASSIVTSTLDGFMGEYFEFSTKSLVVPPVPARYPGRLRYRTGAPSAFIHLNFTKKWARTEGGLGYLHIIPELETVTNGIKLSFYKETLAGEENYIHLRLLSRSPVSGILVEENLKSVRTIREFCQSQPELSKNCESFLMGFVEFHLISDRYHLGDIVDIYA
;
A
#
# COMPACT_ATOMS: atom_id res chain seq x y z
N MET A 1 10.48 -38.75 8.19
CA MET A 1 10.52 -39.32 9.56
C MET A 1 11.84 -38.89 10.17
N THR A 2 11.80 -37.86 11.01
CA THR A 2 12.94 -37.48 11.84
C THR A 2 12.43 -36.60 12.99
N GLU A 3 12.70 -37.08 14.19
CA GLU A 3 12.18 -36.61 15.47
C GLU A 3 12.92 -35.38 16.01
N VAL A 4 12.12 -34.49 16.61
CA VAL A 4 12.26 -33.80 17.90
C VAL A 4 13.62 -33.90 18.64
N TYR A 5 14.18 -32.74 19.00
CA TYR A 5 14.99 -32.59 20.22
C TYR A 5 14.57 -31.31 20.97
N TYR A 6 13.82 -31.48 22.06
CA TYR A 6 13.61 -30.48 23.10
C TYR A 6 14.68 -30.70 24.18
N GLY A 7 15.57 -29.72 24.38
CA GLY A 7 16.56 -29.74 25.46
C GLY A 7 15.92 -29.39 26.81
N ARG A 8 15.83 -30.38 27.71
CA ARG A 8 15.59 -30.20 29.15
C ARG A 8 16.84 -29.63 29.81
N ILE A 9 16.67 -28.58 30.60
CA ILE A 9 17.68 -28.08 31.54
C ILE A 9 17.56 -28.90 32.82
N SER A 10 18.55 -29.72 33.10
CA SER A 10 18.83 -30.26 34.43
C SER A 10 20.27 -30.78 34.42
N ASP A 11 21.17 -30.08 35.11
CA ASP A 11 22.28 -30.63 35.90
C ASP A 11 23.21 -29.49 36.35
N VAL A 12 23.11 -29.10 37.63
CA VAL A 12 24.15 -28.35 38.35
C VAL A 12 24.64 -29.26 39.48
N PRO A 13 25.95 -29.52 39.60
CA PRO A 13 26.46 -30.38 40.66
C PRO A 13 26.48 -29.65 42.00
N SER A 14 26.07 -30.39 43.03
CA SER A 14 26.07 -30.03 44.44
C SER A 14 27.49 -29.89 45.00
N GLN A 15 27.85 -28.70 45.44
CA GLN A 15 28.86 -28.52 46.48
C GLN A 15 28.33 -27.61 47.59
N THR A 16 28.39 -28.15 48.79
CA THR A 16 27.96 -27.60 50.07
C THR A 16 28.95 -26.53 50.53
N THR A 17 28.48 -25.28 50.63
CA THR A 17 28.98 -24.31 51.60
C THR A 17 27.79 -23.71 52.34
N SER A 18 27.63 -24.14 53.59
CA SER A 18 26.69 -23.61 54.55
C SER A 18 27.08 -22.18 54.93
N GLY A 19 26.25 -21.21 54.57
CA GLY A 19 26.37 -19.81 54.99
C GLY A 19 25.78 -18.84 53.97
N SER A 20 24.74 -18.10 54.37
CA SER A 20 24.17 -16.91 53.71
C SER A 20 23.50 -17.05 52.32
N LEU A 21 22.63 -18.04 52.09
CA LEU A 21 21.84 -18.16 50.85
C LEU A 21 20.35 -17.77 50.96
N GLU A 22 19.80 -17.53 52.15
CA GLU A 22 18.37 -17.18 52.30
C GLU A 22 18.05 -15.69 52.06
N VAL A 23 19.03 -14.79 52.19
CA VAL A 23 18.79 -13.34 51.99
C VAL A 23 18.76 -12.98 50.48
N GLY A 24 19.56 -13.66 49.64
CA GLY A 24 19.63 -13.38 48.20
C GLY A 24 18.48 -13.95 47.37
N PHE A 25 17.78 -14.99 47.85
CA PHE A 25 16.68 -15.62 47.11
C PHE A 25 15.36 -14.84 47.26
N LEU A 26 15.13 -14.26 48.44
CA LEU A 26 14.02 -13.33 48.68
C LEU A 26 14.23 -12.01 47.94
N ASP A 27 15.44 -11.45 47.94
CA ASP A 27 15.77 -10.25 47.15
C ASP A 27 15.63 -10.51 45.63
N ALA A 28 15.99 -11.69 45.13
CA ALA A 28 15.83 -12.05 43.72
C ALA A 28 14.37 -12.28 43.30
N LEU A 29 13.53 -12.82 44.19
CA LEU A 29 12.09 -12.96 43.99
C LEU A 29 11.37 -11.62 44.11
N GLU A 30 11.80 -10.76 45.03
CA GLU A 30 11.26 -9.40 45.19
C GLU A 30 11.72 -8.48 44.05
N TYR A 31 12.94 -8.63 43.53
CA TYR A 31 13.42 -7.94 42.33
C TYR A 31 12.72 -8.42 41.05
N ARG A 32 12.50 -9.74 40.90
CA ARG A 32 11.68 -10.29 39.81
C ARG A 32 10.22 -9.87 39.93
N GLY A 33 9.67 -9.84 41.15
CA GLY A 33 8.33 -9.35 41.46
C GLY A 33 8.19 -7.87 41.08
N LYS A 34 9.09 -7.01 41.55
CA LYS A 34 9.13 -5.57 41.21
C LYS A 34 9.38 -5.32 39.72
N ALA A 35 10.17 -6.14 39.03
CA ALA A 35 10.37 -6.04 37.58
C ALA A 35 9.14 -6.50 36.78
N TYR A 36 8.38 -7.46 37.29
CA TYR A 36 7.11 -7.91 36.70
C TYR A 36 6.00 -6.88 36.95
N ASP A 37 5.90 -6.38 38.19
CA ASP A 37 4.93 -5.35 38.61
C ASP A 37 5.21 -4.01 37.90
N ASN A 38 6.47 -3.62 37.72
CA ASN A 38 6.84 -2.45 36.90
C ASN A 38 6.52 -2.63 35.41
N ARG A 39 6.63 -3.85 34.86
CA ARG A 39 6.22 -4.11 33.46
C ARG A 39 4.72 -4.02 33.31
N ASP A 40 3.96 -4.60 34.23
CA ASP A 40 2.50 -4.52 34.23
C ASP A 40 2.00 -3.09 34.48
N GLN A 41 2.68 -2.33 35.34
CA GLN A 41 2.35 -0.94 35.62
C GLN A 41 2.74 0.00 34.47
N ASN A 42 3.87 -0.24 33.80
CA ASN A 42 4.26 0.48 32.57
C ASN A 42 3.34 0.13 31.40
N ALA A 43 2.93 -1.13 31.25
CA ALA A 43 1.98 -1.57 30.23
C ALA A 43 0.60 -0.93 30.46
N ARG A 44 0.12 -0.89 31.70
CA ARG A 44 -1.14 -0.22 32.09
C ARG A 44 -1.08 1.28 31.82
N THR A 45 0.03 1.94 32.19
CA THR A 45 0.22 3.38 31.96
C THR A 45 0.29 3.71 30.47
N SER A 46 0.98 2.87 29.68
CA SER A 46 1.02 2.95 28.22
C SER A 46 -0.37 2.76 27.59
N SER A 47 -1.15 1.76 28.04
CA SER A 47 -2.50 1.51 27.52
C SER A 47 -3.48 2.65 27.82
N LEU A 48 -3.33 3.34 28.96
CA LEU A 48 -4.16 4.50 29.30
C LEU A 48 -3.82 5.70 28.41
N ALA A 49 -2.54 5.96 28.20
CA ALA A 49 -2.10 7.04 27.31
C ALA A 49 -2.56 6.81 25.85
N VAL A 50 -2.48 5.57 25.35
CA VAL A 50 -3.00 5.21 24.01
C VAL A 50 -4.51 5.41 23.93
N LYS A 51 -5.24 5.01 24.98
CA LYS A 51 -6.70 5.21 25.07
C LYS A 51 -7.07 6.69 25.01
N ASP A 52 -6.34 7.55 25.71
CA ASP A 52 -6.59 9.00 25.71
C ASP A 52 -6.36 9.61 24.32
N VAL A 53 -5.32 9.18 23.59
CA VAL A 53 -5.06 9.63 22.22
C VAL A 53 -6.17 9.19 21.28
N ILE A 54 -6.64 7.94 21.37
CA ILE A 54 -7.74 7.44 20.53
C ILE A 54 -9.05 8.16 20.87
N GLN A 55 -9.34 8.42 22.15
CA GLN A 55 -10.52 9.18 22.56
C GLN A 55 -10.47 10.62 22.03
N SER A 56 -9.33 11.30 22.16
CA SER A 56 -9.11 12.65 21.61
C SER A 56 -9.32 12.66 20.09
N PHE A 57 -8.80 11.65 19.41
CA PHE A 57 -8.96 11.48 17.97
C PHE A 57 -10.44 11.33 17.57
N LEU A 58 -11.20 10.44 18.22
CA LEU A 58 -12.63 10.24 17.92
C LEU A 58 -13.48 11.49 18.22
N GLN A 59 -13.13 12.25 19.26
CA GLN A 59 -13.78 13.52 19.59
C GLN A 59 -13.52 14.60 18.53
N ARG A 60 -12.29 14.65 17.99
CA ARG A 60 -11.88 15.58 16.92
C ARG A 60 -12.42 15.19 15.54
N LEU A 61 -12.79 13.93 15.32
CA LEU A 61 -13.40 13.39 14.09
C LEU A 61 -14.94 13.52 14.04
N PRO A 62 -15.54 14.37 14.89
CA PRO A 62 -16.92 14.21 15.39
C PRO A 62 -17.62 12.85 15.16
N TYR A 63 -17.00 11.74 15.59
CA TYR A 63 -17.55 10.40 15.36
C TYR A 63 -18.87 10.19 16.11
N ARG A 64 -19.86 9.58 15.44
CA ARG A 64 -21.11 9.10 16.04
C ARG A 64 -21.40 7.69 15.55
N SER A 65 -21.65 6.77 16.48
CA SER A 65 -22.14 5.44 16.09
C SER A 65 -23.55 5.57 15.53
N LEU A 66 -23.75 5.15 14.29
CA LEU A 66 -25.08 5.07 13.68
C LEU A 66 -25.82 3.76 13.99
N GLY A 67 -25.20 2.84 14.75
CA GLY A 67 -25.80 1.53 14.99
C GLY A 67 -26.07 0.78 13.67
N THR A 68 -25.08 0.74 12.78
CA THR A 68 -25.17 0.08 11.47
C THR A 68 -25.80 -1.29 11.63
N ARG A 69 -26.96 -1.48 10.99
CA ARG A 69 -27.68 -2.75 11.06
C ARG A 69 -26.91 -3.80 10.28
N GLN A 70 -26.61 -4.93 10.93
CA GLN A 70 -26.01 -6.07 10.26
C GLN A 70 -26.92 -6.56 9.14
N ASN A 71 -26.33 -6.76 7.97
CA ASN A 71 -27.00 -7.39 6.85
C ASN A 71 -26.84 -8.91 6.97
N LEU A 72 -27.86 -9.54 7.54
CA LEU A 72 -27.85 -10.98 7.81
C LEU A 72 -27.74 -11.82 6.53
N GLU A 73 -28.30 -11.34 5.42
CA GLU A 73 -28.21 -12.01 4.13
C GLU A 73 -26.77 -11.98 3.59
N LEU A 74 -26.14 -10.80 3.60
CA LEU A 74 -24.75 -10.63 3.21
C LEU A 74 -23.82 -11.52 4.06
N ARG A 75 -24.01 -11.52 5.38
CA ARG A 75 -23.21 -12.33 6.31
C ARG A 75 -23.36 -13.83 6.06
N ARG A 76 -24.58 -14.28 5.74
CA ARG A 76 -24.83 -15.67 5.36
C ARG A 76 -24.09 -16.01 4.07
N GLU A 77 -24.23 -15.22 3.01
CA GLU A 77 -23.56 -15.46 1.73
C GLU A 77 -22.03 -15.50 1.86
N VAL A 78 -21.45 -14.55 2.60
CA VAL A 78 -19.99 -14.51 2.82
C VAL A 78 -19.54 -15.73 3.62
N THR A 79 -20.31 -16.16 4.63
CA THR A 79 -20.00 -17.36 5.40
C THR A 79 -20.06 -18.62 4.54
N GLU A 80 -21.10 -18.75 3.70
CA GLU A 80 -21.24 -19.86 2.75
C GLU A 80 -20.07 -19.90 1.75
N GLU A 81 -19.63 -18.72 1.26
CA GLU A 81 -18.45 -18.63 0.41
C GLU A 81 -17.18 -19.10 1.13
N ILE A 82 -16.93 -18.62 2.36
CA ILE A 82 -15.75 -19.02 3.15
C ILE A 82 -15.74 -20.53 3.41
N VAL A 83 -16.91 -21.11 3.73
CA VAL A 83 -17.06 -22.56 3.92
C VAL A 83 -16.74 -23.33 2.64
N SER A 84 -17.16 -22.80 1.48
CA SER A 84 -16.92 -23.42 0.17
C SER A 84 -15.43 -23.52 -0.21
N TRP A 85 -14.55 -22.79 0.47
CA TRP A 85 -13.11 -22.88 0.22
C TRP A 85 -12.50 -24.20 0.67
N GLU A 86 -13.21 -24.97 1.50
CA GLU A 86 -12.78 -26.25 2.06
C GLU A 86 -11.38 -26.17 2.72
N ALA A 87 -11.03 -24.99 3.26
CA ALA A 87 -9.69 -24.69 3.75
C ALA A 87 -9.39 -25.26 5.16
N GLY A 88 -10.26 -26.12 5.69
CA GLY A 88 -10.11 -26.72 7.03
C GLY A 88 -10.15 -25.68 8.16
N LEU A 89 -10.94 -24.62 8.01
CA LEU A 89 -11.06 -23.54 8.99
C LEU A 89 -11.98 -23.95 10.14
N THR A 90 -11.62 -23.55 11.35
CA THR A 90 -12.50 -23.68 12.53
C THR A 90 -13.63 -22.68 12.46
N SER A 91 -14.77 -22.98 13.09
CA SER A 91 -15.92 -22.07 13.17
C SER A 91 -15.57 -20.66 13.67
N ASP A 92 -14.63 -20.53 14.61
CA ASP A 92 -14.23 -19.23 15.17
C ASP A 92 -13.53 -18.36 14.13
N ILE A 93 -12.59 -18.94 13.36
CA ILE A 93 -11.88 -18.25 12.26
C ILE A 93 -12.87 -17.84 11.16
N ILE A 94 -13.82 -18.72 10.82
CA ILE A 94 -14.85 -18.39 9.82
C ILE A 94 -15.67 -17.18 10.28
N SER A 95 -16.11 -17.18 11.54
CA SER A 95 -16.84 -16.05 12.12
C SER A 95 -16.02 -14.77 12.10
N GLN A 96 -14.74 -14.83 12.48
CA GLN A 96 -13.84 -13.66 12.50
C GLN A 96 -13.64 -13.05 11.11
N ILE A 97 -13.42 -13.90 10.09
CA ILE A 97 -13.29 -13.44 8.70
C ILE A 97 -14.60 -12.83 8.22
N THR A 98 -15.74 -13.49 8.45
CA THR A 98 -17.07 -12.97 8.08
C THR A 98 -17.34 -11.63 8.77
N ASP A 99 -17.10 -11.52 10.07
CA ASP A 99 -17.35 -10.31 10.85
C ASP A 99 -16.51 -9.14 10.36
N THR A 100 -15.23 -9.38 10.05
CA THR A 100 -14.33 -8.37 9.49
C THR A 100 -14.79 -7.94 8.10
N ALA A 101 -15.02 -8.91 7.20
CA ALA A 101 -15.42 -8.66 5.82
C ALA A 101 -16.75 -7.90 5.71
N CYS A 102 -17.79 -8.40 6.37
CA CYS A 102 -19.11 -7.76 6.38
C CYS A 102 -19.08 -6.45 7.15
N GLY A 103 -18.33 -6.35 8.25
CA GLY A 103 -18.18 -5.12 9.01
C GLY A 103 -17.59 -3.97 8.18
N ILE A 104 -16.57 -4.26 7.36
CA ILE A 104 -16.02 -3.27 6.42
C ILE A 104 -17.07 -2.86 5.39
N ALA A 105 -17.74 -3.82 4.73
CA ALA A 105 -18.76 -3.50 3.72
C ALA A 105 -19.93 -2.69 4.29
N GLU A 106 -20.49 -3.13 5.42
CA GLU A 106 -21.65 -2.53 6.08
C GLU A 106 -21.33 -1.13 6.63
N CYS A 107 -20.17 -0.94 7.24
CA CYS A 107 -19.84 0.33 7.90
C CYS A 107 -19.21 1.35 6.94
N THR A 108 -18.35 0.88 6.04
CA THR A 108 -17.50 1.76 5.22
C THR A 108 -18.10 2.03 3.84
N TYR A 109 -18.95 1.13 3.34
CA TYR A 109 -19.60 1.25 2.03
C TYR A 109 -21.12 1.24 2.14
N ALA A 110 -21.65 1.73 3.27
CA ALA A 110 -23.08 1.83 3.54
C ALA A 110 -23.87 2.62 2.47
N HIS A 111 -23.19 3.51 1.74
CA HIS A 111 -23.76 4.30 0.64
C HIS A 111 -23.88 3.56 -0.69
N THR A 112 -23.26 2.39 -0.81
CA THR A 112 -23.25 1.60 -2.04
C THR A 112 -24.39 0.58 -2.05
N SER A 113 -24.76 0.11 -3.24
CA SER A 113 -25.81 -0.92 -3.38
C SER A 113 -25.38 -2.26 -2.78
N TYR A 114 -26.35 -3.14 -2.53
CA TYR A 114 -26.09 -4.49 -2.02
C TYR A 114 -25.02 -5.24 -2.84
N TYR A 115 -25.07 -5.13 -4.17
CA TYR A 115 -24.10 -5.77 -5.06
C TYR A 115 -22.66 -5.30 -4.82
N HIS A 116 -22.46 -4.00 -4.57
CA HIS A 116 -21.15 -3.44 -4.27
C HIS A 116 -20.69 -3.80 -2.85
N GLN A 117 -21.59 -3.78 -1.86
CA GLN A 117 -21.27 -4.25 -0.50
C GLN A 117 -20.87 -5.72 -0.52
N ARG A 118 -21.55 -6.55 -1.31
CA ARG A 118 -21.21 -7.96 -1.54
C ARG A 118 -19.83 -8.11 -2.17
N PHE A 119 -19.53 -7.35 -3.22
CA PHE A 119 -18.20 -7.34 -3.83
C PHE A 119 -17.10 -7.02 -2.80
N VAL A 120 -17.27 -5.93 -2.04
CA VAL A 120 -16.31 -5.51 -1.01
C VAL A 120 -16.15 -6.56 0.08
N ALA A 121 -17.25 -7.15 0.55
CA ALA A 121 -17.20 -8.16 1.61
C ALA A 121 -16.44 -9.41 1.14
N LEU A 122 -16.76 -9.94 -0.05
CA LEU A 122 -16.04 -11.09 -0.61
C LEU A 122 -14.56 -10.77 -0.84
N TYR A 123 -14.27 -9.61 -1.45
CA TYR A 123 -12.91 -9.12 -1.65
C TYR A 123 -12.11 -9.06 -0.35
N THR A 124 -12.70 -8.49 0.70
CA THR A 124 -12.09 -8.37 2.02
C THR A 124 -11.89 -9.74 2.68
N ALA A 125 -12.85 -10.67 2.53
CA ALA A 125 -12.74 -12.02 3.07
C ALA A 125 -11.55 -12.78 2.46
N TYR A 126 -11.35 -12.68 1.13
CA TYR A 126 -10.21 -13.30 0.47
C TYR A 126 -8.88 -12.71 0.93
N LEU A 127 -8.80 -11.40 1.12
CA LEU A 127 -7.58 -10.75 1.61
C LEU A 127 -7.28 -11.09 3.06
N THR A 128 -8.30 -11.13 3.92
CA THR A 128 -8.17 -11.54 5.33
C THR A 128 -7.68 -12.98 5.42
N TYR A 129 -8.12 -13.86 4.52
CA TYR A 129 -7.58 -15.22 4.43
C TYR A 129 -6.07 -15.23 4.13
N VAL A 130 -5.59 -14.38 3.23
CA VAL A 130 -4.16 -14.29 2.91
C VAL A 130 -3.37 -13.70 4.09
N ASP A 131 -3.91 -12.67 4.73
CA ASP A 131 -3.29 -11.99 5.87
C ASP A 131 -3.12 -12.93 7.07
N ASP A 132 -4.22 -13.54 7.53
CA ASP A 132 -4.22 -14.39 8.73
C ASP A 132 -3.60 -15.77 8.49
N LEU A 133 -3.81 -16.35 7.30
CA LEU A 133 -3.50 -17.76 7.02
C LEU A 133 -2.46 -17.97 5.92
N GLY A 134 -1.93 -16.89 5.33
CA GLY A 134 -0.90 -16.95 4.31
C GLY A 134 0.38 -17.65 4.77
N HIS A 135 0.69 -17.59 6.07
CA HIS A 135 1.82 -18.30 6.68
C HIS A 135 1.77 -19.82 6.50
N LYS A 136 0.56 -20.41 6.33
CA LYS A 136 0.41 -21.84 6.05
C LYS A 136 0.82 -22.20 4.62
N ASN A 137 0.82 -21.23 3.71
CA ASN A 137 0.96 -21.42 2.27
C ASN A 137 1.85 -20.34 1.62
N VAL A 138 2.95 -19.94 2.27
CA VAL A 138 3.85 -18.85 1.85
C VAL A 138 4.26 -18.96 0.38
N GLU A 139 4.57 -20.18 -0.06
CA GLU A 139 4.98 -20.47 -1.43
C GLU A 139 3.85 -20.22 -2.46
N ILE A 140 2.60 -20.49 -2.08
CA ILE A 140 1.44 -20.26 -2.95
C ILE A 140 1.16 -18.76 -3.03
N VAL A 141 1.18 -18.05 -1.90
CA VAL A 141 1.03 -16.59 -1.84
C VAL A 141 2.07 -15.91 -2.73
N GLY A 142 3.34 -16.31 -2.63
CA GLY A 142 4.42 -15.75 -3.45
C GLY A 142 4.34 -16.05 -4.95
N ARG A 143 3.55 -17.04 -5.37
CA ARG A 143 3.30 -17.36 -6.79
C ARG A 143 2.00 -16.77 -7.32
N PHE A 144 1.21 -16.09 -6.50
CA PHE A 144 -0.09 -15.57 -6.91
C PHE A 144 0.02 -14.71 -8.17
N VAL A 145 0.87 -13.68 -8.14
CA VAL A 145 1.06 -12.74 -9.28
C VAL A 145 1.61 -13.46 -10.51
N GLN A 146 2.56 -14.39 -10.34
CA GLN A 146 3.10 -15.19 -11.45
C GLN A 146 1.97 -15.94 -12.18
N ARG A 147 1.11 -16.61 -11.42
CA ARG A 147 0.02 -17.41 -11.97
C ARG A 147 -1.10 -16.53 -12.54
N PHE A 148 -1.38 -15.40 -11.89
CA PHE A 148 -2.31 -14.39 -12.37
C PHE A 148 -1.93 -13.90 -13.77
N VAL A 149 -0.68 -13.45 -13.96
CA VAL A 149 -0.20 -12.94 -15.25
C VAL A 149 -0.14 -14.02 -16.34
N ARG A 150 0.09 -15.28 -15.96
CA ARG A 150 0.09 -16.42 -16.89
C ARG A 150 -1.31 -16.94 -17.21
N GLY A 151 -2.37 -16.41 -16.58
CA GLY A 151 -3.72 -16.94 -16.69
C GLY A 151 -3.85 -18.37 -16.17
N GLU A 152 -3.02 -18.74 -15.18
CA GLU A 152 -3.06 -20.05 -14.54
C GLU A 152 -4.02 -20.04 -13.33
N LEU A 153 -4.72 -21.16 -13.12
CA LEU A 153 -5.63 -21.31 -11.97
C LEU A 153 -4.88 -21.33 -10.64
N GLN A 154 -5.25 -20.49 -9.68
CA GLN A 154 -4.68 -20.58 -8.33
C GLN A 154 -4.98 -21.94 -7.67
N PRO A 155 -4.04 -22.50 -6.87
CA PRO A 155 -4.22 -23.83 -6.30
C PRO A 155 -5.19 -23.82 -5.12
N ILE A 156 -5.25 -22.73 -4.37
CA ILE A 156 -6.15 -22.55 -3.23
C ILE A 156 -7.49 -21.99 -3.74
N PRO A 157 -8.64 -22.58 -3.36
CA PRO A 157 -9.95 -22.08 -3.75
C PRO A 157 -10.17 -20.59 -3.46
N ALA A 158 -9.84 -20.10 -2.26
CA ALA A 158 -9.96 -18.69 -1.90
C ALA A 158 -9.21 -17.76 -2.87
N LEU A 159 -7.96 -18.10 -3.23
CA LEU A 159 -7.17 -17.31 -4.18
C LEU A 159 -7.70 -17.41 -5.61
N ARG A 160 -8.27 -18.55 -5.99
CA ARG A 160 -8.90 -18.73 -7.30
C ARG A 160 -10.14 -17.86 -7.40
N ARG A 161 -10.97 -17.86 -6.36
CA ARG A 161 -12.15 -17.01 -6.25
C ARG A 161 -11.81 -15.53 -6.24
N LEU A 162 -10.71 -15.14 -5.59
CA LEU A 162 -10.19 -13.76 -5.69
C LEU A 162 -9.82 -13.41 -7.13
N GLN A 163 -9.10 -14.28 -7.85
CA GLN A 163 -8.77 -14.05 -9.26
C GLN A 163 -10.03 -13.91 -10.14
N GLU A 164 -11.03 -14.77 -9.92
CA GLU A 164 -12.33 -14.69 -10.61
C GLU A 164 -13.06 -13.37 -10.29
N LEU A 165 -13.05 -12.94 -9.02
CA LEU A 165 -13.66 -11.67 -8.60
C LEU A 165 -12.97 -10.47 -9.26
N LEU A 166 -11.63 -10.46 -9.30
CA LEU A 166 -10.85 -9.40 -9.95
C LEU A 166 -11.16 -9.29 -11.45
N ALA A 167 -11.44 -10.40 -12.13
CA ALA A 167 -11.84 -10.38 -13.55
C ALA A 167 -13.16 -9.63 -13.78
N THR A 168 -14.03 -9.53 -12.77
CA THR A 168 -15.33 -8.83 -12.86
C THR A 168 -15.27 -7.36 -12.43
N VAL A 169 -14.13 -6.87 -11.93
CA VAL A 169 -14.05 -5.54 -11.30
C VAL A 169 -14.41 -4.39 -12.25
N HIS A 170 -14.06 -4.54 -13.54
CA HIS A 170 -14.41 -3.58 -14.60
C HIS A 170 -15.91 -3.54 -14.88
N GLU A 171 -16.72 -4.46 -14.37
CA GLU A 171 -18.18 -4.40 -14.46
C GLU A 171 -18.76 -3.40 -13.45
N TYR A 172 -18.19 -3.32 -12.25
CA TYR A 172 -18.68 -2.54 -11.11
C TYR A 172 -18.06 -1.14 -10.99
N TYR A 173 -16.78 -1.01 -11.34
CA TYR A 173 -16.02 0.22 -11.10
C TYR A 173 -15.61 0.95 -12.39
N PRO A 174 -15.45 2.28 -12.34
CA PRO A 174 -14.89 3.05 -13.43
C PRO A 174 -13.50 2.52 -13.75
N ARG A 175 -13.06 2.62 -15.01
CA ARG A 175 -11.82 2.00 -15.46
C ARG A 175 -10.60 2.33 -14.58
N VAL A 176 -10.35 3.61 -14.27
CA VAL A 176 -9.25 4.03 -13.39
C VAL A 176 -9.34 3.34 -12.01
N GLY A 177 -10.56 3.22 -11.46
CA GLY A 177 -10.78 2.56 -10.18
C GLY A 177 -10.60 1.05 -10.26
N ALA A 178 -11.11 0.42 -11.32
CA ALA A 178 -10.98 -1.01 -11.58
C ALA A 178 -9.50 -1.42 -11.70
N ASP A 179 -8.74 -0.71 -12.53
CA ASP A 179 -7.31 -0.96 -12.73
C ASP A 179 -6.54 -0.76 -11.40
N ALA A 180 -6.89 0.28 -10.62
CA ALA A 180 -6.24 0.58 -9.34
C ALA A 180 -6.56 -0.46 -8.26
N ILE A 181 -7.79 -0.99 -8.23
CA ILE A 181 -8.17 -2.10 -7.35
C ILE A 181 -7.33 -3.33 -7.67
N VAL A 182 -7.17 -3.69 -8.95
CA VAL A 182 -6.36 -4.84 -9.35
C VAL A 182 -4.90 -4.64 -8.96
N SER A 183 -4.29 -3.52 -9.35
CA SER A 183 -2.88 -3.25 -9.07
C SER A 183 -2.60 -3.27 -7.56
N SER A 184 -3.45 -2.59 -6.77
CA SER A 184 -3.35 -2.59 -5.31
C SER A 184 -3.49 -3.98 -4.69
N THR A 185 -4.30 -4.85 -5.29
CA THR A 185 -4.46 -6.23 -4.81
C THR A 185 -3.19 -7.05 -5.06
N LEU A 186 -2.61 -6.94 -6.25
CA LEU A 186 -1.37 -7.63 -6.60
C LEU A 186 -0.20 -7.14 -5.73
N ASP A 187 -0.12 -5.83 -5.50
CA ASP A 187 0.86 -5.23 -4.59
C ASP A 187 0.64 -5.65 -3.14
N GLY A 188 -0.61 -5.72 -2.68
CA GLY A 188 -0.97 -6.18 -1.34
C GLY A 188 -0.54 -7.60 -1.06
N ILE A 189 -0.86 -8.54 -1.96
CA ILE A 189 -0.44 -9.94 -1.84
C ILE A 189 1.09 -10.06 -1.87
N THR A 190 1.76 -9.24 -2.69
CA THR A 190 3.22 -9.18 -2.71
C THR A 190 3.79 -8.64 -1.40
N GLY A 191 3.17 -7.61 -0.81
CA GLY A 191 3.51 -7.06 0.49
C GLY A 191 3.35 -8.09 1.61
N MET A 192 2.23 -8.80 1.64
CA MET A 192 1.97 -9.88 2.61
C MET A 192 3.01 -11.01 2.45
N TYR A 193 3.41 -11.33 1.22
CA TYR A 193 4.51 -12.28 0.98
C TYR A 193 5.85 -11.77 1.52
N ILE A 194 6.14 -10.47 1.42
CA ILE A 194 7.33 -9.86 2.04
C ILE A 194 7.25 -10.08 3.56
N GLU A 195 6.17 -9.68 4.23
CA GLU A 195 6.00 -9.84 5.68
C GLU A 195 6.20 -11.29 6.14
N LEU A 196 5.63 -12.25 5.41
CA LEU A 196 5.77 -13.69 5.69
C LEU A 196 7.21 -14.20 5.53
N THR A 197 7.97 -13.67 4.58
CA THR A 197 9.33 -14.14 4.28
C THR A 197 10.43 -13.34 4.99
N THR A 198 10.13 -12.12 5.43
CA THR A 198 11.04 -11.26 6.19
C THR A 198 10.72 -11.27 7.68
N LYS A 199 9.83 -12.15 8.16
CA LYS A 199 9.53 -12.28 9.58
C LYS A 199 10.81 -12.54 10.39
N GLY A 200 11.11 -11.63 11.32
CA GLY A 200 12.33 -11.68 12.14
C GLY A 200 13.58 -11.03 11.53
N TYR A 201 13.50 -10.47 10.31
CA TYR A 201 14.57 -9.61 9.80
C TYR A 201 14.50 -8.23 10.47
N VAL A 202 15.66 -7.72 10.87
CA VAL A 202 15.76 -6.37 11.44
C VAL A 202 15.81 -5.36 10.30
N VAL A 203 14.82 -4.46 10.27
CA VAL A 203 14.83 -3.32 9.35
C VAL A 203 16.03 -2.43 9.70
N GLN A 204 16.85 -2.13 8.71
CA GLN A 204 18.03 -1.29 8.88
C GLN A 204 17.61 0.14 9.28
N PRO A 205 18.26 0.79 10.27
CA PRO A 205 17.88 2.14 10.70
C PRO A 205 17.89 3.19 9.58
N LEU A 206 18.75 3.03 8.57
CA LEU A 206 18.81 3.91 7.39
C LEU A 206 17.62 3.75 6.44
N ALA A 207 16.87 2.64 6.53
CA ALA A 207 15.74 2.33 5.66
C ALA A 207 14.43 2.95 6.18
N ALA A 208 14.46 4.22 6.56
CA ALA A 208 13.34 4.86 7.25
C ALA A 208 12.03 4.86 6.42
N ARG A 209 12.13 4.95 5.09
CA ARG A 209 10.99 4.90 4.17
C ARG A 209 10.44 3.49 3.93
N TYR A 210 11.19 2.44 4.27
CA TYR A 210 10.79 1.05 4.00
C TYR A 210 9.51 0.66 4.75
N THR A 211 9.35 1.13 5.98
CA THR A 211 8.19 0.83 6.82
C THR A 211 6.91 1.39 6.23
N TYR A 212 6.95 2.63 5.75
CA TYR A 212 5.84 3.27 5.04
C TYR A 212 5.59 2.64 3.67
N TYR A 213 6.64 2.30 2.93
CA TYR A 213 6.55 1.62 1.64
C TYR A 213 5.87 0.25 1.75
N LEU A 214 6.29 -0.58 2.71
CA LEU A 214 5.70 -1.89 2.94
C LEU A 214 4.23 -1.74 3.34
N ARG A 215 3.93 -0.78 4.23
CA ARG A 215 2.57 -0.51 4.68
C ARG A 215 1.63 -0.05 3.58
N LEU A 216 2.10 0.78 2.65
CA LEU A 216 1.31 1.20 1.49
C LEU A 216 0.87 0.01 0.64
N ARG A 217 1.74 -0.99 0.50
CA ARG A 217 1.43 -2.23 -0.23
C ARG A 217 0.44 -3.08 0.57
N THR A 218 0.78 -3.43 1.80
CA THR A 218 -0.02 -4.37 2.60
C THR A 218 -1.38 -3.81 3.03
N GLY A 219 -1.49 -2.49 3.15
CA GLY A 219 -2.75 -1.81 3.49
C GLY A 219 -3.75 -1.68 2.34
N ILE A 220 -3.35 -1.91 1.08
CA ILE A 220 -4.24 -1.92 -0.11
C ILE A 220 -5.10 -0.63 -0.20
N ALA A 221 -4.54 0.49 0.28
CA ALA A 221 -5.32 1.69 0.56
C ALA A 221 -5.94 2.30 -0.70
N ALA A 222 -5.22 2.26 -1.81
CA ALA A 222 -5.71 2.72 -3.11
C ALA A 222 -6.92 1.90 -3.58
N GLY A 223 -6.88 0.57 -3.44
CA GLY A 223 -8.01 -0.30 -3.79
C GLY A 223 -9.28 0.06 -3.04
N TYR A 224 -9.20 0.17 -1.71
CA TYR A 224 -10.34 0.56 -0.88
C TYR A 224 -10.79 2.01 -1.12
N ALA A 225 -9.87 2.95 -1.35
CA ALA A 225 -10.23 4.31 -1.69
C ALA A 225 -11.06 4.36 -3.00
N HIS A 226 -10.64 3.62 -4.03
CA HIS A 226 -11.35 3.56 -5.31
C HIS A 226 -12.69 2.83 -5.23
N MET A 227 -12.87 1.85 -4.34
CA MET A 227 -14.14 1.15 -4.14
C MET A 227 -15.30 2.05 -3.66
N ASN A 228 -15.01 3.29 -3.22
CA ASN A 228 -16.02 4.27 -2.86
C ASN A 228 -16.80 4.83 -4.05
N PHE A 229 -16.20 4.78 -5.24
CA PHE A 229 -16.70 5.46 -6.43
C PHE A 229 -17.09 4.41 -7.47
N THR A 230 -18.31 3.89 -7.36
CA THR A 230 -18.88 2.94 -8.33
C THR A 230 -19.07 3.61 -9.69
N LYS A 231 -19.35 2.83 -10.74
CA LYS A 231 -19.64 3.40 -12.07
C LYS A 231 -20.82 4.35 -12.08
N GLU A 232 -21.84 4.12 -11.25
CA GLU A 232 -22.99 5.02 -11.14
C GLU A 232 -22.54 6.36 -10.55
N TRP A 233 -21.84 6.33 -9.42
CA TRP A 233 -21.36 7.55 -8.77
C TRP A 233 -20.34 8.32 -9.60
N ALA A 234 -19.41 7.64 -10.25
CA ALA A 234 -18.42 8.32 -11.09
C ALA A 234 -19.04 9.01 -12.32
N ARG A 235 -20.18 8.51 -12.82
CA ARG A 235 -20.95 9.20 -13.87
C ARG A 235 -21.55 10.50 -13.35
N ASP A 236 -22.07 10.50 -12.13
CA ASP A 236 -22.66 11.69 -11.49
C ASP A 236 -21.60 12.72 -11.08
N VAL A 237 -20.44 12.25 -10.58
CA VAL A 237 -19.36 13.09 -10.02
C VAL A 237 -18.36 13.56 -11.07
N GLY A 238 -18.28 12.87 -12.22
CA GLY A 238 -17.19 13.02 -13.17
C GLY A 238 -15.83 12.68 -12.54
N TYR A 239 -14.74 13.20 -13.10
CA TYR A 239 -13.37 12.92 -12.64
C TYR A 239 -12.93 13.72 -11.40
N GLY A 240 -13.80 14.53 -10.80
CA GLY A 240 -13.47 15.36 -9.63
C GLY A 240 -13.08 14.55 -8.38
N TYR A 241 -13.62 13.32 -8.23
CA TYR A 241 -13.29 12.45 -7.10
C TYR A 241 -11.82 12.03 -7.05
N LEU A 242 -11.14 12.04 -8.20
CA LEU A 242 -9.74 11.67 -8.30
C LEU A 242 -8.84 12.56 -7.42
N GLN A 243 -9.24 13.82 -7.22
CA GLN A 243 -8.51 14.76 -6.35
C GLN A 243 -8.60 14.39 -4.86
N MET A 244 -9.60 13.61 -4.46
CA MET A 244 -9.80 13.15 -3.08
C MET A 244 -8.95 11.93 -2.74
N LEU A 245 -8.60 11.12 -3.75
CA LEU A 245 -7.96 9.81 -3.55
C LEU A 245 -6.69 9.85 -2.69
N PRO A 246 -5.75 10.81 -2.85
CA PRO A 246 -4.53 10.81 -2.02
C PRO A 246 -4.83 11.00 -0.52
N GLU A 247 -5.80 11.85 -0.20
CA GLU A 247 -6.20 12.11 1.18
C GLU A 247 -7.07 10.95 1.70
N LEU A 248 -7.92 10.35 0.86
CA LEU A 248 -8.68 9.14 1.18
C LEU A 248 -7.76 7.96 1.46
N GLU A 249 -6.73 7.72 0.65
CA GLU A 249 -5.73 6.69 0.88
C GLU A 249 -5.02 6.88 2.23
N THR A 250 -4.64 8.12 2.55
CA THR A 250 -4.00 8.43 3.84
C THR A 250 -4.92 8.10 5.02
N VAL A 251 -6.18 8.56 4.94
CA VAL A 251 -7.23 8.24 5.91
C VAL A 251 -7.49 6.73 5.98
N THR A 252 -7.43 6.05 4.85
CA THR A 252 -7.66 4.61 4.75
C THR A 252 -6.57 3.83 5.49
N ILE A 253 -5.30 4.21 5.32
CA ILE A 253 -4.16 3.62 6.05
C ILE A 253 -4.29 3.89 7.56
N GLY A 254 -4.44 5.17 7.95
CA GLY A 254 -4.39 5.54 9.36
C GLY A 254 -5.64 5.15 10.16
N PHE A 255 -6.83 5.38 9.61
CA PHE A 255 -8.11 5.13 10.32
C PHE A 255 -8.64 3.71 10.11
N LYS A 256 -8.64 3.21 8.87
CA LYS A 256 -9.43 2.03 8.51
C LYS A 256 -8.62 0.75 8.49
N PHE A 257 -7.35 0.81 8.11
CA PHE A 257 -6.48 -0.36 8.06
C PHE A 257 -5.68 -0.63 9.31
N ASN A 258 -6.06 -0.09 10.47
CA ASN A 258 -5.51 -0.51 11.76
C ASN A 258 -4.08 -0.01 12.04
N ASP A 259 -3.81 1.30 11.95
CA ASP A 259 -2.59 1.85 12.57
C ASP A 259 -2.90 2.67 13.84
N ILE A 260 -4.01 3.42 13.84
CA ILE A 260 -4.44 4.21 15.03
C ILE A 260 -5.40 3.41 15.91
N LEU A 261 -6.43 2.80 15.31
CA LEU A 261 -7.51 2.15 16.07
C LEU A 261 -7.14 0.77 16.61
N SER A 262 -6.28 0.02 15.94
CA SER A 262 -5.80 -1.27 16.43
C SER A 262 -4.64 -1.17 17.41
N PHE A 263 -3.91 -0.05 17.42
CA PHE A 263 -2.72 0.09 18.26
C PHE A 263 -3.02 -0.22 19.73
N TYR A 264 -4.23 0.07 20.19
CA TYR A 264 -4.70 -0.32 21.51
C TYR A 264 -4.77 -1.85 21.71
N LYS A 265 -5.40 -2.60 20.79
CA LYS A 265 -5.44 -4.08 20.90
C LYS A 265 -4.05 -4.70 20.75
N GLU A 266 -3.21 -4.14 19.88
CA GLU A 266 -1.84 -4.60 19.63
C GLU A 266 -0.95 -4.36 20.86
N THR A 267 -1.07 -3.18 21.48
CA THR A 267 -0.38 -2.86 22.75
C THR A 267 -0.84 -3.80 23.87
N LEU A 268 -2.13 -4.14 23.93
CA LEU A 268 -2.65 -5.11 24.91
C LEU A 268 -2.15 -6.53 24.64
N ALA A 269 -1.97 -6.90 23.37
CA ALA A 269 -1.41 -8.19 22.96
C ALA A 269 0.13 -8.25 23.09
N GLY A 270 0.79 -7.11 23.36
CA GLY A 270 2.24 -7.00 23.42
C GLY A 270 2.91 -7.07 22.05
N GLU A 271 2.16 -6.81 20.98
CA GLU A 271 2.65 -6.82 19.61
C GLU A 271 3.53 -5.58 19.34
N THR A 272 4.76 -5.83 18.90
CA THR A 272 5.73 -4.78 18.54
C THR A 272 6.06 -4.77 17.05
N ASP A 273 5.49 -5.70 16.28
CA ASP A 273 5.69 -5.85 14.83
C ASP A 273 4.56 -5.16 14.07
N ASN A 274 4.27 -3.90 14.43
CA ASN A 274 3.24 -3.08 13.82
C ASN A 274 3.84 -1.80 13.23
N TYR A 275 3.06 -1.13 12.38
CA TYR A 275 3.54 0.05 11.67
C TYR A 275 4.00 1.18 12.61
N VAL A 276 3.30 1.41 13.73
CA VAL A 276 3.66 2.46 14.69
C VAL A 276 5.02 2.19 15.33
N HIS A 277 5.29 0.96 15.76
CA HIS A 277 6.59 0.57 16.31
C HIS A 277 7.69 0.58 15.25
N MET A 278 7.40 0.10 14.04
CA MET A 278 8.33 0.14 12.92
C MET A 278 8.71 1.58 12.55
N ARG A 279 7.73 2.49 12.43
CA ARG A 279 7.95 3.92 12.16
C ARG A 279 8.67 4.60 13.33
N ALA A 280 8.34 4.26 14.58
CA ALA A 280 9.03 4.78 15.76
C ALA A 280 10.51 4.40 15.76
N ASN A 281 10.83 3.15 15.46
CA ASN A 281 12.21 2.68 15.34
C ASN A 281 12.96 3.35 14.17
N ALA A 282 12.30 3.47 13.01
CA ALA A 282 12.86 4.14 11.84
C ALA A 282 13.17 5.63 12.08
N GLU A 283 12.29 6.34 12.80
CA GLU A 283 12.42 7.78 13.04
C GLU A 283 13.14 8.12 14.36
N ASN A 284 13.58 7.12 15.13
CA ASN A 284 14.12 7.27 16.49
C ASN A 284 13.19 8.08 17.41
N LYS A 285 11.89 7.79 17.32
CA LYS A 285 10.82 8.40 18.14
C LYS A 285 10.22 7.36 19.07
N SER A 286 9.48 7.80 20.08
CA SER A 286 8.63 6.88 20.84
C SER A 286 7.38 6.49 20.02
N PRO A 287 6.85 5.27 20.16
CA PRO A 287 5.59 4.85 19.52
C PRO A 287 4.44 5.81 19.81
N PHE A 288 4.42 6.41 21.01
CA PHE A 288 3.41 7.39 21.40
C PHE A 288 3.48 8.68 20.56
N VAL A 289 4.67 9.22 20.32
CA VAL A 289 4.84 10.41 19.46
C VAL A 289 4.39 10.11 18.04
N VAL A 290 4.76 8.95 17.50
CA VAL A 290 4.33 8.52 16.17
C VAL A 290 2.81 8.39 16.07
N LEU A 291 2.15 7.83 17.11
CA LEU A 291 0.69 7.74 17.15
C LEU A 291 0.03 9.13 17.12
N GLN A 292 0.56 10.12 17.85
CA GLN A 292 0.06 11.49 17.83
C GLN A 292 0.24 12.14 16.45
N GLU A 293 1.41 11.99 15.84
CA GLU A 293 1.68 12.49 14.48
C GLU A 293 0.72 11.86 13.46
N LEU A 294 0.47 10.55 13.55
CA LEU A 294 -0.49 9.87 12.68
C LEU A 294 -1.91 10.42 12.85
N VAL A 295 -2.34 10.66 14.09
CA VAL A 295 -3.64 11.29 14.39
C VAL A 295 -3.74 12.65 13.73
N ASP A 296 -2.72 13.49 13.87
CA ASP A 296 -2.74 14.85 13.30
C ASP A 296 -2.65 14.85 11.77
N GLU A 297 -1.80 14.00 11.18
CA GLU A 297 -1.69 13.80 9.72
C GLU A 297 -3.04 13.42 9.12
N ASN A 298 -3.72 12.44 9.72
CA ASN A 298 -4.99 11.97 9.19
C ASN A 298 -6.12 12.98 9.41
N LEU A 299 -6.18 13.67 10.57
CA LEU A 299 -7.18 14.72 10.79
C LEU A 299 -7.00 15.88 9.81
N GLU A 300 -5.76 16.20 9.43
CA GLU A 300 -5.52 17.19 8.38
C GLU A 300 -5.99 16.69 7.00
N SER A 301 -5.79 15.41 6.69
CA SER A 301 -6.36 14.81 5.47
C SER A 301 -7.88 14.91 5.43
N VAL A 302 -8.58 14.64 6.54
CA VAL A 302 -10.05 14.84 6.63
C VAL A 302 -10.44 16.28 6.33
N ARG A 303 -9.77 17.26 6.95
CA ARG A 303 -10.07 18.69 6.71
C ARG A 303 -9.86 19.09 5.25
N LYS A 304 -8.84 18.54 4.58
CA LYS A 304 -8.61 18.80 3.16
C LYS A 304 -9.70 18.18 2.29
N ILE A 305 -10.15 16.96 2.59
CA ILE A 305 -11.29 16.33 1.90
C ILE A 305 -12.53 17.23 2.02
N GLU A 306 -12.83 17.74 3.22
CA GLU A 306 -13.95 18.66 3.45
C GLU A 306 -13.80 19.96 2.62
N LYS A 307 -12.61 20.56 2.62
CA LYS A 307 -12.33 21.79 1.86
C LYS A 307 -12.43 21.60 0.35
N LEU A 308 -11.84 20.51 -0.17
CA LEU A 308 -11.91 20.17 -1.58
C LEU A 308 -13.38 19.89 -1.96
N GLY A 309 -14.09 19.16 -1.10
CA GLY A 309 -15.48 18.77 -1.31
C GLY A 309 -16.44 19.95 -1.33
N ALA A 310 -16.17 21.01 -0.55
CA ALA A 310 -16.94 22.25 -0.56
C ALA A 310 -16.90 23.00 -1.90
N SER A 311 -15.88 22.77 -2.72
CA SER A 311 -15.72 23.35 -4.06
C SER A 311 -16.20 22.45 -5.21
N GLN A 312 -16.69 21.25 -4.87
CA GLN A 312 -17.07 20.19 -5.78
C GLN A 312 -18.58 19.86 -5.60
N PRO A 313 -19.18 19.02 -6.46
CA PRO A 313 -20.57 18.63 -6.27
C PRO A 313 -20.84 18.04 -4.87
N ARG A 314 -21.96 18.45 -4.25
CA ARG A 314 -22.26 18.19 -2.82
C ARG A 314 -22.12 16.72 -2.40
N PHE A 315 -22.49 15.79 -3.29
CA PHE A 315 -22.46 14.36 -3.01
C PHE A 315 -21.04 13.80 -2.81
N LEU A 316 -19.98 14.43 -3.34
CA LEU A 316 -18.61 13.91 -3.21
C LEU A 316 -18.13 13.94 -1.75
N THR A 317 -18.42 15.03 -1.05
CA THR A 317 -18.11 15.18 0.38
C THR A 317 -18.89 14.18 1.21
N GLU A 318 -20.15 13.92 0.85
CA GLU A 318 -21.02 12.98 1.57
C GLU A 318 -20.56 11.53 1.41
N ILE A 319 -20.10 11.12 0.21
CA ILE A 319 -19.47 9.82 -0.04
C ILE A 319 -18.18 9.67 0.79
N CYS A 320 -17.35 10.72 0.83
CA CYS A 320 -16.13 10.65 1.65
C CYS A 320 -16.48 10.58 3.14
N HIS A 321 -17.50 11.31 3.60
CA HIS A 321 -17.97 11.20 4.98
C HIS A 321 -18.64 9.87 5.29
N SER A 322 -19.34 9.24 4.34
CA SER A 322 -19.92 7.91 4.55
C SER A 322 -18.83 6.88 4.80
N PHE A 323 -17.77 6.95 3.99
CA PHE A 323 -16.56 6.15 4.15
C PHE A 323 -15.88 6.37 5.51
N MET A 324 -15.67 7.63 5.90
CA MET A 324 -14.91 7.98 7.11
C MET A 324 -15.70 7.82 8.42
N MET A 325 -16.97 8.23 8.44
CA MET A 325 -17.75 8.46 9.67
C MET A 325 -19.06 7.68 9.72
N VAL A 326 -19.29 6.73 8.79
CA VAL A 326 -20.54 5.97 8.67
C VAL A 326 -21.72 6.94 8.61
N ARG A 327 -21.92 7.62 7.49
CA ARG A 327 -23.10 8.47 7.23
C ARG A 327 -23.85 7.91 6.03
N GLN A 328 -25.18 7.88 6.06
CA GLN A 328 -25.95 7.59 4.86
C GLN A 328 -26.03 8.88 4.02
N PRO A 329 -25.44 8.92 2.81
CA PRO A 329 -25.69 10.03 1.90
C PRO A 329 -27.11 9.92 1.32
N PRO A 330 -27.69 11.04 0.84
CA PRO A 330 -28.89 11.00 0.03
C PRO A 330 -28.64 10.15 -1.24
N LEU A 331 -29.60 9.28 -1.57
CA LEU A 331 -29.56 8.45 -2.78
C LEU A 331 -29.48 9.34 -4.04
N PRO A 332 -28.73 8.94 -5.08
CA PRO A 332 -28.62 9.72 -6.30
C PRO A 332 -29.99 9.91 -6.97
N HIS A 333 -30.26 11.12 -7.44
CA HIS A 333 -31.38 11.38 -8.33
C HIS A 333 -30.99 10.92 -9.73
N ALA A 334 -31.79 10.04 -10.32
CA ALA A 334 -31.62 9.59 -11.70
C ALA A 334 -31.80 10.78 -12.66
N SER A 335 -30.70 11.43 -13.04
CA SER A 335 -30.66 12.35 -14.16
C SER A 335 -29.89 11.70 -15.31
N HIS A 336 -30.55 11.61 -16.46
CA HIS A 336 -29.91 11.28 -17.73
C HIS A 336 -28.84 12.34 -18.04
N VAL A 337 -27.58 11.93 -18.01
CA VAL A 337 -26.46 12.69 -18.54
C VAL A 337 -25.53 11.71 -19.25
N ASP A 338 -25.04 12.13 -20.41
CA ASP A 338 -24.37 11.31 -21.41
C ASP A 338 -23.17 10.53 -20.89
N ASP A 339 -23.00 9.35 -21.48
CA ASP A 339 -21.92 8.42 -21.26
C ASP A 339 -20.56 9.14 -21.33
N LEU A 340 -19.80 9.16 -20.22
CA LEU A 340 -18.39 9.58 -20.19
C LEU A 340 -17.48 8.55 -20.91
N SER A 341 -18.00 7.91 -21.97
CA SER A 341 -17.15 7.28 -22.96
C SER A 341 -16.55 8.39 -23.80
N HIS A 342 -15.32 8.79 -23.45
CA HIS A 342 -14.44 9.24 -24.52
C HIS A 342 -14.44 8.11 -25.56
N LYS A 343 -15.01 8.39 -26.73
CA LYS A 343 -15.19 7.47 -27.87
C LYS A 343 -13.90 6.99 -28.51
N ASP A 344 -12.75 7.25 -27.90
CA ASP A 344 -11.51 6.64 -28.30
C ASP A 344 -11.39 5.33 -27.54
N SER A 345 -11.54 4.24 -28.28
CA SER A 345 -11.11 2.91 -27.88
C SER A 345 -9.65 2.99 -27.41
N ASP A 346 -9.45 3.25 -26.12
CA ASP A 346 -8.13 3.29 -25.55
C ASP A 346 -7.61 1.85 -25.52
N ILE A 347 -6.74 1.55 -26.47
CA ILE A 347 -6.03 0.28 -26.64
C ILE A 347 -5.35 -0.13 -25.32
N VAL A 348 -4.94 0.83 -24.49
CA VAL A 348 -4.36 0.58 -23.16
C VAL A 348 -5.40 0.04 -22.17
N GLY A 349 -6.68 0.38 -22.32
CA GLY A 349 -7.76 0.00 -21.40
C GLY A 349 -8.36 -1.36 -21.56
N GLU A 350 -9.01 -1.57 -22.69
CA GLU A 350 -8.27 -2.34 -23.68
C GLU A 350 -7.50 -3.56 -23.16
N PHE A 351 -6.19 -3.36 -23.19
CA PHE A 351 -5.17 -4.24 -22.70
C PHE A 351 -5.33 -4.63 -21.23
N VAL A 352 -5.48 -3.66 -20.31
CA VAL A 352 -5.53 -3.98 -18.87
C VAL A 352 -6.75 -4.85 -18.55
N GLN A 353 -7.92 -4.54 -19.10
CA GLN A 353 -9.13 -5.34 -18.89
C GLN A 353 -8.94 -6.78 -19.39
N ARG A 354 -8.42 -6.95 -20.62
CA ARG A 354 -8.15 -8.29 -21.18
C ARG A 354 -7.08 -9.05 -20.40
N PHE A 355 -6.02 -8.35 -19.98
CA PHE A 355 -4.94 -8.89 -19.17
C PHE A 355 -5.46 -9.41 -17.82
N VAL A 356 -6.31 -8.63 -17.15
CA VAL A 356 -6.96 -8.98 -15.88
C VAL A 356 -7.96 -10.12 -16.05
N GLY A 357 -8.73 -10.11 -17.14
CA GLY A 357 -9.66 -11.18 -17.50
C GLY A 357 -8.97 -12.50 -17.88
N GLY A 358 -7.64 -12.54 -17.96
CA GLY A 358 -6.88 -13.71 -18.39
C GLY A 358 -7.05 -14.03 -19.87
N GLU A 359 -7.54 -13.08 -20.66
CA GLU A 359 -7.66 -13.23 -22.10
C GLU A 359 -6.28 -13.28 -22.75
N ARG A 360 -6.08 -14.27 -23.62
CA ARG A 360 -4.81 -14.49 -24.32
C ARG A 360 -4.70 -13.70 -25.63
N GLN A 361 -5.74 -12.98 -26.03
CA GLN A 361 -5.76 -12.19 -27.26
C GLN A 361 -5.45 -10.71 -26.98
N PRO A 362 -4.21 -10.27 -27.21
CA PRO A 362 -3.81 -8.90 -26.96
C PRO A 362 -4.43 -7.95 -27.99
N VAL A 363 -4.60 -6.68 -27.60
CA VAL A 363 -5.20 -5.62 -28.43
C VAL A 363 -4.27 -5.16 -29.58
N GLY A 364 -3.10 -5.78 -29.72
CA GLY A 364 -2.15 -5.53 -30.79
C GLY A 364 -0.81 -6.24 -30.57
N PRO A 365 0.08 -6.27 -31.58
CA PRO A 365 1.34 -7.01 -31.52
C PRO A 365 2.32 -6.49 -30.46
N ALA A 366 2.38 -5.18 -30.23
CA ALA A 366 3.26 -4.61 -29.20
C ALA A 366 2.80 -4.99 -27.78
N LEU A 367 1.50 -4.90 -27.52
CA LEU A 367 0.90 -5.32 -26.25
C LEU A 367 0.97 -6.83 -26.04
N ALA A 368 0.91 -7.62 -27.12
CA ALA A 368 1.17 -9.06 -27.09
C ALA A 368 2.56 -9.38 -26.53
N GLN A 369 3.56 -8.67 -27.06
CA GLN A 369 4.94 -8.84 -26.65
C GLN A 369 5.13 -8.40 -25.20
N LEU A 370 4.50 -7.29 -24.79
CA LEU A 370 4.56 -6.84 -23.40
C LEU A 370 3.91 -7.84 -22.44
N GLN A 371 2.72 -8.36 -22.74
CA GLN A 371 2.07 -9.39 -21.93
C GLN A 371 2.94 -10.65 -21.82
N SER A 372 3.55 -11.08 -22.92
CA SER A 372 4.50 -12.20 -22.94
C SER A 372 5.72 -11.92 -22.06
N LEU A 373 6.28 -10.70 -22.15
CA LEU A 373 7.42 -10.27 -21.33
C LEU A 373 7.06 -10.31 -19.83
N LEU A 374 5.92 -9.73 -19.44
CA LEU A 374 5.43 -9.74 -18.06
C LEU A 374 5.22 -11.17 -17.53
N ALA A 375 4.71 -12.09 -18.37
CA ALA A 375 4.53 -13.50 -18.00
C ALA A 375 5.84 -14.25 -17.75
N THR A 376 6.95 -13.79 -18.35
CA THR A 376 8.30 -14.33 -18.15
C THR A 376 9.12 -13.58 -17.09
N ALA A 377 8.64 -12.45 -16.55
CA ALA A 377 9.38 -11.68 -15.54
C ALA A 377 9.76 -12.54 -14.32
N HIS A 378 8.84 -13.41 -13.89
CA HIS A 378 9.06 -14.35 -12.80
C HIS A 378 10.09 -15.44 -13.11
N ASP A 379 10.58 -15.58 -14.35
CA ASP A 379 11.66 -16.50 -14.70
C ASP A 379 13.04 -15.86 -14.45
N TYR A 380 13.15 -14.54 -14.66
CA TYR A 380 14.42 -13.79 -14.60
C TYR A 380 14.63 -13.00 -13.30
N PHE A 381 13.55 -12.56 -12.64
CA PHE A 381 13.62 -11.68 -11.46
C PHE A 381 13.13 -12.38 -10.17
N PRO A 382 13.61 -11.98 -8.98
CA PRO A 382 13.08 -12.44 -7.69
C PRO A 382 11.57 -12.21 -7.63
N ARG A 383 10.83 -13.00 -6.85
CA ARG A 383 9.35 -12.94 -6.83
C ARG A 383 8.83 -11.53 -6.58
N VAL A 384 9.33 -10.87 -5.55
CA VAL A 384 8.96 -9.49 -5.21
C VAL A 384 9.28 -8.53 -6.36
N GLY A 385 10.45 -8.65 -6.97
CA GLY A 385 10.84 -7.80 -8.10
C GLY A 385 9.99 -8.05 -9.35
N ALA A 386 9.72 -9.31 -9.69
CA ALA A 386 8.86 -9.66 -10.82
C ALA A 386 7.42 -9.16 -10.62
N SER A 387 6.87 -9.30 -9.42
CA SER A 387 5.54 -8.79 -9.10
C SER A 387 5.51 -7.26 -9.16
N SER A 388 6.53 -6.58 -8.64
CA SER A 388 6.65 -5.12 -8.72
C SER A 388 6.83 -4.59 -10.15
N ILE A 389 7.48 -5.35 -11.04
CA ILE A 389 7.56 -5.03 -12.47
C ILE A 389 6.16 -5.07 -13.09
N VAL A 390 5.37 -6.10 -12.80
CA VAL A 390 4.01 -6.24 -13.31
C VAL A 390 3.13 -5.09 -12.82
N THR A 391 3.07 -4.87 -11.52
CA THR A 391 2.17 -3.85 -10.93
C THR A 391 2.58 -2.44 -11.32
N SER A 392 3.88 -2.12 -11.30
CA SER A 392 4.36 -0.81 -11.72
C SER A 392 4.15 -0.53 -13.22
N THR A 393 4.15 -1.57 -14.07
CA THR A 393 3.77 -1.43 -15.48
C THR A 393 2.28 -1.13 -15.63
N LEU A 394 1.41 -1.82 -14.88
CA LEU A 394 -0.03 -1.54 -14.86
C LEU A 394 -0.31 -0.12 -14.33
N ASP A 395 0.39 0.30 -13.27
CA ASP A 395 0.31 1.66 -12.73
C ASP A 395 0.77 2.71 -13.75
N GLY A 396 1.82 2.42 -14.52
CA GLY A 396 2.28 3.23 -15.64
C GLY A 396 1.16 3.56 -16.63
N PHE A 397 0.48 2.53 -17.10
CA PHE A 397 -0.64 2.65 -18.03
C PHE A 397 -1.84 3.41 -17.44
N MET A 398 -2.16 3.15 -16.17
CA MET A 398 -3.18 3.92 -15.47
C MET A 398 -2.83 5.40 -15.36
N GLY A 399 -1.57 5.70 -15.04
CA GLY A 399 -1.07 7.06 -14.91
C GLY A 399 -1.20 7.83 -16.22
N GLU A 400 -0.82 7.23 -17.34
CA GLU A 400 -0.95 7.85 -18.66
C GLU A 400 -2.42 8.14 -19.02
N TYR A 401 -3.32 7.17 -18.79
CA TYR A 401 -4.75 7.36 -19.02
C TYR A 401 -5.34 8.44 -18.11
N PHE A 402 -4.92 8.50 -16.85
CA PHE A 402 -5.30 9.56 -15.93
C PHE A 402 -4.85 10.93 -16.44
N GLU A 403 -3.58 11.06 -16.85
CA GLU A 403 -3.04 12.32 -17.35
C GLU A 403 -3.83 12.79 -18.56
N PHE A 404 -4.15 11.89 -19.49
CA PHE A 404 -5.00 12.20 -20.65
C PHE A 404 -6.40 12.65 -20.23
N SER A 405 -7.04 11.94 -19.29
CA SER A 405 -8.42 12.19 -18.86
C SER A 405 -8.58 13.47 -18.02
N THR A 406 -7.50 13.96 -17.40
CA THR A 406 -7.54 15.11 -16.49
C THR A 406 -6.99 16.40 -17.07
N LYS A 407 -6.40 16.38 -18.29
CA LYS A 407 -5.91 17.56 -19.02
C LYS A 407 -6.95 18.68 -19.16
N SER A 408 -8.24 18.35 -19.17
CA SER A 408 -9.35 19.29 -19.33
C SER A 408 -9.92 19.84 -18.02
N LEU A 409 -9.49 19.35 -16.85
CA LEU A 409 -10.03 19.77 -15.56
C LEU A 409 -9.41 21.08 -15.10
N VAL A 410 -10.24 22.09 -14.81
CA VAL A 410 -9.80 23.33 -14.16
C VAL A 410 -9.44 23.01 -12.70
N VAL A 411 -8.14 22.90 -12.43
CA VAL A 411 -7.63 22.55 -11.11
C VAL A 411 -7.59 23.81 -10.22
N PRO A 412 -8.36 23.90 -9.11
CA PRO A 412 -8.12 24.92 -8.09
C PRO A 412 -6.71 24.71 -7.48
N PRO A 413 -6.08 25.72 -6.86
CA PRO A 413 -4.73 25.57 -6.29
C PRO A 413 -4.71 24.42 -5.26
N VAL A 414 -4.14 23.29 -5.66
CA VAL A 414 -4.10 22.06 -4.86
C VAL A 414 -3.03 22.21 -3.78
N PRO A 415 -3.22 21.65 -2.56
CA PRO A 415 -2.15 21.56 -1.57
C PRO A 415 -0.89 20.89 -2.14
N ALA A 416 0.28 21.37 -1.71
CA ALA A 416 1.61 21.02 -2.23
C ALA A 416 1.98 19.51 -2.25
N ARG A 417 1.17 18.62 -1.64
CA ARG A 417 1.40 17.16 -1.61
C ARG A 417 0.82 16.37 -2.80
N TYR A 418 -0.05 16.98 -3.60
CA TYR A 418 -0.76 16.30 -4.70
C TYR A 418 0.10 15.82 -5.88
N PRO A 419 1.15 16.53 -6.32
CA PRO A 419 1.90 16.13 -7.52
C PRO A 419 2.71 14.83 -7.33
N GLY A 420 3.08 14.48 -6.10
CA GLY A 420 4.00 13.38 -5.81
C GLY A 420 3.41 11.99 -6.06
N ARG A 421 2.15 11.75 -5.66
CA ARG A 421 1.53 10.41 -5.80
C ARG A 421 1.02 10.12 -7.21
N LEU A 422 0.51 11.13 -7.91
CA LEU A 422 0.09 11.01 -9.30
C LEU A 422 1.28 10.73 -10.24
N ARG A 423 2.41 11.39 -10.00
CA ARG A 423 3.67 11.11 -10.69
C ARG A 423 4.33 9.79 -10.29
N TYR A 424 4.02 9.24 -9.12
CA TYR A 424 4.46 7.90 -8.71
C TYR A 424 3.91 6.81 -9.64
N ARG A 425 2.73 7.07 -10.25
CA ARG A 425 2.08 6.16 -11.19
C ARG A 425 2.54 6.39 -12.63
N THR A 426 2.81 7.62 -13.06
CA THR A 426 3.33 7.88 -14.42
C THR A 426 4.83 7.57 -14.52
N GLY A 427 5.21 6.55 -15.31
CA GLY A 427 6.61 6.23 -15.62
C GLY A 427 7.18 4.97 -14.96
N ALA A 428 6.36 4.19 -14.25
CA ALA A 428 6.71 2.84 -13.78
C ALA A 428 8.10 2.72 -13.10
N PRO A 429 8.45 3.60 -12.14
CA PRO A 429 9.80 3.65 -11.56
C PRO A 429 10.22 2.33 -10.91
N SER A 430 9.29 1.67 -10.21
CA SER A 430 9.54 0.38 -9.55
C SER A 430 9.95 -0.68 -10.57
N ALA A 431 9.31 -0.72 -11.74
CA ALA A 431 9.67 -1.67 -12.80
C ALA A 431 11.13 -1.46 -13.23
N PHE A 432 11.53 -0.23 -13.55
CA PHE A 432 12.91 0.07 -13.97
C PHE A 432 13.93 -0.25 -12.89
N ILE A 433 13.64 0.05 -11.62
CA ILE A 433 14.53 -0.27 -10.52
C ILE A 433 14.70 -1.79 -10.38
N HIS A 434 13.60 -2.54 -10.37
CA HIS A 434 13.62 -3.99 -10.17
C HIS A 434 14.28 -4.77 -11.32
N LEU A 435 14.33 -4.22 -12.54
CA LEU A 435 15.08 -4.80 -13.66
C LEU A 435 16.59 -4.90 -13.37
N ASN A 436 17.13 -4.13 -12.43
CA ASN A 436 18.56 -4.20 -12.05
C ASN A 436 18.86 -5.39 -11.12
N PHE A 437 17.85 -6.01 -10.52
CA PHE A 437 18.03 -7.03 -9.48
C PHE A 437 17.55 -8.40 -9.99
N THR A 438 18.36 -9.08 -10.80
CA THR A 438 18.03 -10.41 -11.35
C THR A 438 18.01 -11.50 -10.27
N LYS A 439 17.35 -12.64 -10.54
CA LYS A 439 17.41 -13.82 -9.66
C LYS A 439 18.83 -14.30 -9.42
N LYS A 440 19.67 -14.25 -10.46
CA LYS A 440 21.07 -14.65 -10.36
C LYS A 440 21.77 -13.77 -9.33
N TRP A 441 21.67 -12.46 -9.50
CA TRP A 441 22.24 -11.47 -8.59
C TRP A 441 21.73 -11.62 -7.16
N ALA A 442 20.41 -11.73 -6.96
CA ALA A 442 19.82 -11.87 -5.63
C ALA A 442 20.26 -13.17 -4.90
N ARG A 443 20.56 -14.24 -5.64
CA ARG A 443 21.03 -15.51 -5.06
C ARG A 443 22.52 -15.51 -4.72
N THR A 444 23.34 -14.79 -5.48
CA THR A 444 24.81 -14.86 -5.36
C THR A 444 25.40 -13.69 -4.57
N GLU A 445 24.78 -12.52 -4.61
CA GLU A 445 25.44 -11.26 -4.24
C GLU A 445 24.62 -10.40 -3.27
N GLY A 446 23.28 -10.35 -3.41
CA GLY A 446 22.49 -9.29 -2.75
C GLY A 446 21.39 -9.71 -1.76
N GLY A 447 20.99 -10.99 -1.76
CA GLY A 447 19.84 -11.44 -0.96
C GLY A 447 18.56 -10.61 -1.23
N LEU A 448 17.66 -10.55 -0.23
CA LEU A 448 16.49 -9.66 -0.26
C LEU A 448 16.77 -8.29 0.38
N GLY A 449 18.00 -8.03 0.82
CA GLY A 449 18.38 -6.78 1.51
C GLY A 449 18.22 -5.53 0.65
N TYR A 450 18.26 -5.67 -0.68
CA TYR A 450 18.00 -4.58 -1.63
C TYR A 450 16.57 -4.02 -1.50
N LEU A 451 15.60 -4.78 -0.96
CA LEU A 451 14.23 -4.27 -0.80
C LEU A 451 14.15 -3.05 0.11
N HIS A 452 15.06 -2.93 1.07
CA HIS A 452 15.15 -1.78 1.97
C HIS A 452 15.52 -0.47 1.26
N ILE A 453 16.16 -0.54 0.08
CA ILE A 453 16.61 0.64 -0.68
C ILE A 453 15.70 1.02 -1.84
N ILE A 454 14.75 0.16 -2.21
CA ILE A 454 13.76 0.44 -3.26
C ILE A 454 13.03 1.79 -3.04
N PRO A 455 12.55 2.14 -1.83
CA PRO A 455 11.83 3.41 -1.64
C PRO A 455 12.70 4.64 -1.87
N GLU A 456 14.00 4.55 -1.55
CA GLU A 456 14.96 5.62 -1.80
C GLU A 456 15.22 5.75 -3.30
N LEU A 457 15.40 4.64 -4.00
CA LEU A 457 15.57 4.61 -5.46
C LEU A 457 14.32 5.14 -6.19
N GLU A 458 13.12 4.79 -5.72
CA GLU A 458 11.85 5.31 -6.27
C GLU A 458 11.73 6.82 -6.05
N THR A 459 12.14 7.32 -4.88
CA THR A 459 12.18 8.77 -4.62
C THR A 459 13.10 9.47 -5.63
N VAL A 460 14.29 8.90 -5.87
CA VAL A 460 15.27 9.47 -6.79
C VAL A 460 14.78 9.43 -8.24
N THR A 461 14.23 8.31 -8.70
CA THR A 461 13.74 8.19 -10.08
C THR A 461 12.49 9.03 -10.35
N ASN A 462 11.62 9.20 -9.36
CA ASN A 462 10.46 10.10 -9.48
C ASN A 462 10.85 11.58 -9.41
N GLY A 463 11.89 11.92 -8.65
CA GLY A 463 12.35 13.29 -8.48
C GLY A 463 13.28 13.78 -9.58
N ILE A 464 14.14 12.91 -10.12
CA ILE A 464 15.02 13.19 -11.28
C ILE A 464 14.26 12.98 -12.60
N LYS A 465 13.04 13.52 -12.72
CA LYS A 465 12.47 13.76 -14.05
C LYS A 465 12.88 15.14 -14.51
N LEU A 466 13.98 15.19 -15.26
CA LEU A 466 14.43 16.39 -15.99
C LEU A 466 13.48 16.77 -17.14
N SER A 467 12.34 16.05 -17.28
CA SER A 467 11.23 16.39 -18.18
C SER A 467 10.70 17.81 -17.97
N PHE A 468 10.91 18.42 -16.80
CA PHE A 468 10.58 19.83 -16.56
C PHE A 468 11.19 20.79 -17.57
N TYR A 469 12.45 20.57 -17.99
CA TYR A 469 13.10 21.44 -18.98
C TYR A 469 12.49 21.27 -20.37
N LYS A 470 12.25 20.01 -20.78
CA LYS A 470 11.49 19.69 -22.01
C LYS A 470 10.11 20.34 -22.02
N GLU A 471 9.31 20.12 -20.98
CA GLU A 471 7.92 20.60 -20.89
C GLU A 471 7.87 22.14 -20.95
N THR A 472 8.88 22.81 -20.36
CA THR A 472 9.03 24.27 -20.43
C THR A 472 9.40 24.76 -21.84
N LEU A 473 10.32 24.06 -22.53
CA LEU A 473 10.75 24.42 -23.88
C LEU A 473 9.71 24.11 -24.97
N ALA A 474 8.95 23.03 -24.81
CA ALA A 474 7.95 22.58 -25.78
C ALA A 474 6.67 23.44 -25.76
N GLY A 475 6.53 24.38 -24.82
CA GLY A 475 5.29 25.13 -24.62
C GLY A 475 4.09 24.24 -24.27
N GLU A 476 4.35 23.00 -23.85
CA GLU A 476 3.32 22.06 -23.41
C GLU A 476 2.73 22.62 -22.10
N GLU A 477 1.51 23.17 -22.16
CA GLU A 477 0.75 23.59 -20.98
C GLU A 477 0.34 22.36 -20.14
N ASN A 478 1.31 21.69 -19.51
CA ASN A 478 1.05 20.82 -18.38
C ASN A 478 0.67 21.70 -17.18
N TYR A 479 -0.60 22.10 -17.21
CA TYR A 479 -1.27 23.12 -16.40
C TYR A 479 -1.12 22.92 -14.87
N ILE A 480 -0.71 21.73 -14.42
CA ILE A 480 -0.45 21.41 -13.01
C ILE A 480 0.97 21.83 -12.56
N HIS A 481 1.95 21.89 -13.47
CA HIS A 481 3.35 22.15 -13.11
C HIS A 481 3.74 23.63 -13.10
N LEU A 482 3.18 24.42 -14.00
CA LEU A 482 3.56 25.83 -14.16
C LEU A 482 3.13 26.73 -12.98
N ARG A 483 2.05 26.40 -12.25
CA ARG A 483 1.61 27.21 -11.09
C ARG A 483 2.19 26.79 -9.75
N LEU A 484 2.61 25.53 -9.60
CA LEU A 484 3.19 25.03 -8.35
C LEU A 484 4.68 25.34 -8.22
N LEU A 485 5.42 25.39 -9.34
CA LEU A 485 6.89 25.58 -9.31
C LEU A 485 7.34 27.02 -9.57
N SER A 486 6.60 27.81 -10.36
CA SER A 486 7.03 29.19 -10.71
C SER A 486 6.92 30.21 -9.56
N ARG A 487 6.34 29.83 -8.41
CA ARG A 487 6.14 30.73 -7.26
C ARG A 487 6.41 30.10 -5.88
N SER A 488 7.01 28.90 -5.80
CA SER A 488 7.11 28.16 -4.53
C SER A 488 8.51 27.62 -4.21
N PRO A 489 8.97 27.64 -2.94
CA PRO A 489 10.22 27.00 -2.48
C PRO A 489 10.31 25.47 -2.67
N VAL A 490 9.29 24.86 -3.29
CA VAL A 490 9.14 23.42 -3.52
C VAL A 490 10.20 22.81 -4.44
N SER A 491 10.77 23.57 -5.38
CA SER A 491 11.86 23.08 -6.25
C SER A 491 13.15 22.77 -5.46
N GLY A 492 13.52 23.61 -4.50
CA GLY A 492 14.66 23.39 -3.61
C GLY A 492 14.45 22.18 -2.70
N ILE A 493 13.24 22.01 -2.16
CA ILE A 493 12.87 20.90 -1.29
C ILE A 493 12.96 19.55 -2.03
N LEU A 494 12.48 19.48 -3.28
CA LEU A 494 12.55 18.25 -4.06
C LEU A 494 14.00 17.86 -4.38
N VAL A 495 14.85 18.82 -4.77
CA VAL A 495 16.28 18.58 -5.01
C VAL A 495 16.97 18.10 -3.73
N GLU A 496 16.70 18.75 -2.60
CA GLU A 496 17.27 18.37 -1.30
C GLU A 496 16.83 16.97 -0.87
N GLU A 497 15.56 16.61 -1.08
CA GLU A 497 15.02 15.29 -0.79
C GLU A 497 15.67 14.20 -1.66
N ASN A 498 15.89 14.48 -2.95
CA ASN A 498 16.57 13.56 -3.87
C ASN A 498 18.04 13.38 -3.46
N LEU A 499 18.76 14.46 -3.16
CA LEU A 499 20.14 14.41 -2.69
C LEU A 499 20.27 13.68 -1.36
N LYS A 500 19.31 13.87 -0.44
CA LYS A 500 19.22 13.09 0.80
C LYS A 500 19.06 11.60 0.50
N SER A 501 18.17 11.25 -0.41
CA SER A 501 17.93 9.85 -0.82
C SER A 501 19.19 9.22 -1.42
N VAL A 502 19.92 9.94 -2.28
CA VAL A 502 21.22 9.48 -2.82
C VAL A 502 22.25 9.27 -1.71
N ARG A 503 22.34 10.15 -0.71
CA ARG A 503 23.23 9.95 0.45
C ARG A 503 22.83 8.70 1.24
N THR A 504 21.55 8.52 1.53
CA THR A 504 21.03 7.32 2.22
C THR A 504 21.37 6.05 1.45
N ILE A 505 21.20 6.05 0.12
CA ILE A 505 21.56 4.91 -0.75
C ILE A 505 23.04 4.58 -0.60
N ARG A 506 23.91 5.59 -0.73
CA ARG A 506 25.35 5.40 -0.58
C ARG A 506 25.72 4.85 0.78
N GLU A 507 25.21 5.45 1.84
CA GLU A 507 25.44 5.03 3.23
C GLU A 507 24.98 3.58 3.47
N PHE A 508 23.78 3.22 3.02
CA PHE A 508 23.26 1.85 3.13
C PHE A 508 24.13 0.83 2.39
N CYS A 509 24.65 1.21 1.23
CA CYS A 509 25.44 0.33 0.38
C CYS A 509 26.92 0.25 0.78
N GLN A 510 27.42 1.07 1.72
CA GLN A 510 28.83 1.07 2.14
C GLN A 510 29.34 -0.31 2.56
N SER A 511 28.49 -1.09 3.23
CA SER A 511 28.82 -2.45 3.67
C SER A 511 28.46 -3.54 2.65
N GLN A 512 27.99 -3.17 1.46
CA GLN A 512 27.50 -4.10 0.43
C GLN A 512 28.04 -3.69 -0.97
N PRO A 513 29.29 -4.05 -1.31
CA PRO A 513 29.96 -3.58 -2.52
C PRO A 513 29.20 -3.84 -3.82
N GLU A 514 28.63 -5.04 -3.99
CA GLU A 514 27.86 -5.39 -5.19
C GLU A 514 26.53 -4.65 -5.28
N LEU A 515 25.86 -4.42 -4.15
CA LEU A 515 24.65 -3.59 -4.11
C LEU A 515 25.00 -2.13 -4.43
N SER A 516 26.10 -1.60 -3.87
CA SER A 516 26.59 -0.26 -4.16
C SER A 516 26.86 -0.06 -5.63
N LYS A 517 27.55 -1.02 -6.26
CA LYS A 517 27.87 -0.98 -7.68
C LYS A 517 26.61 -0.95 -8.54
N ASN A 518 25.64 -1.82 -8.27
CA ASN A 518 24.37 -1.83 -9.01
C ASN A 518 23.57 -0.54 -8.82
N CYS A 519 23.45 -0.04 -7.59
CA CYS A 519 22.74 1.21 -7.32
C CYS A 519 23.41 2.42 -8.00
N GLU A 520 24.74 2.55 -7.92
CA GLU A 520 25.45 3.64 -8.59
C GLU A 520 25.36 3.52 -10.12
N SER A 521 25.51 2.32 -10.69
CA SER A 521 25.33 2.12 -12.14
C SER A 521 23.93 2.50 -12.60
N PHE A 522 22.89 2.12 -11.85
CA PHE A 522 21.52 2.50 -12.17
C PHE A 522 21.30 4.02 -12.08
N LEU A 523 21.73 4.65 -10.97
CA LEU A 523 21.56 6.08 -10.75
C LEU A 523 22.29 6.91 -11.82
N MET A 524 23.55 6.58 -12.10
CA MET A 524 24.34 7.28 -13.09
C MET A 524 23.83 7.03 -14.51
N GLY A 525 23.44 5.79 -14.84
CA GLY A 525 22.83 5.48 -16.12
C GLY A 525 21.49 6.21 -16.33
N PHE A 526 20.70 6.39 -15.26
CA PHE A 526 19.46 7.16 -15.33
C PHE A 526 19.71 8.65 -15.57
N VAL A 527 20.73 9.23 -14.93
CA VAL A 527 21.16 10.62 -15.19
C VAL A 527 21.69 10.76 -16.61
N GLU A 528 22.58 9.86 -17.03
CA GLU A 528 23.16 9.84 -18.38
C GLU A 528 22.08 9.75 -19.45
N PHE A 529 21.08 8.87 -19.29
CA PHE A 529 19.93 8.78 -20.19
C PHE A 529 19.25 10.14 -20.41
N HIS A 530 19.05 10.93 -19.34
CA HIS A 530 18.43 12.25 -19.47
C HIS A 530 19.36 13.27 -20.13
N LEU A 531 20.68 13.17 -19.88
CA LEU A 531 21.69 14.05 -20.47
C LEU A 531 21.85 13.81 -21.97
N ILE A 532 21.91 12.55 -22.42
CA ILE A 532 22.14 12.19 -23.82
C ILE A 532 20.88 12.18 -24.67
N SER A 533 19.69 12.05 -24.06
CA SER A 533 18.45 12.01 -24.81
C SER A 533 18.05 13.42 -25.24
N ASP A 534 18.12 13.66 -26.56
CA ASP A 534 17.74 14.92 -27.21
C ASP A 534 16.36 15.43 -26.75
N ARG A 535 15.46 14.50 -26.39
CA ARG A 535 14.13 14.79 -25.86
C ARG A 535 14.15 15.72 -24.65
N TYR A 536 15.21 15.73 -23.84
CA TYR A 536 15.28 16.54 -22.62
C TYR A 536 16.10 17.82 -22.78
N HIS A 537 16.77 18.05 -23.91
CA HIS A 537 17.57 19.26 -24.18
C HIS A 537 18.62 19.62 -23.09
N LEU A 538 19.06 18.67 -22.28
CA LEU A 538 19.98 18.97 -21.17
C LEU A 538 21.43 19.19 -21.59
N GLY A 539 21.77 18.86 -22.85
CA GLY A 539 23.05 19.25 -23.45
C GLY A 539 23.25 20.77 -23.51
N ASP A 540 22.19 21.57 -23.35
CA ASP A 540 22.28 23.03 -23.28
C ASP A 540 22.75 23.54 -21.90
N ILE A 541 22.63 22.71 -20.86
CA ILE A 541 22.86 23.09 -19.44
C ILE A 541 24.19 22.55 -18.93
N VAL A 542 24.61 21.39 -19.44
CA VAL A 542 25.81 20.68 -19.01
C VAL A 542 26.66 20.43 -20.24
N ASP A 543 27.90 20.96 -20.26
CA ASP A 543 28.90 20.54 -21.23
C ASP A 543 29.30 19.09 -20.91
N ILE A 544 28.61 18.14 -21.54
CA ILE A 544 28.84 16.69 -21.34
C ILE A 544 30.21 16.25 -21.90
N TYR A 545 30.87 17.10 -22.70
CA TYR A 545 32.13 16.81 -23.39
C TYR A 545 33.31 17.72 -23.01
N ALA A 546 33.22 18.49 -21.92
CA ALA A 546 34.31 19.36 -21.45
C ALA A 546 35.34 18.65 -20.56
#